data_AF-A0A7C1UT81-F1
#
_entry.id   AF-A0A7C1UT81-F1
#
_cell.length_a   1.000
_cell.length_b   1.000
_cell.length_c   1.000
_cell.angle_alpha   90.00
_cell.angle_beta   90.00
_cell.angle_gamma   90.00
#
_symmetry.space_group_name_H-M   'P 1'
#
loop_
_entity.id
_entity.type
_entity.pdbx_description
1 polymer ?
#
loop_
_entity_poly.entity_id
_entity_poly.type
_entity_poly.pdbx_seq_one_letter_code
_entity_poly.pdbx_strand_id
1 'polypeptide(L)'
;MGFTLVEIAIVLVIIGLLLGGVLKGQQMIENTKYKNFKQQIDSYRGAVYSFQDRYKALPGDFAQASTKLTAPAGVTIRNGNGNGQVQGGYCSADNEEACIVWQHLILAGLIGGDASATGTNARRTHTYGGMISSIATGNWANGRTELKILMQGVPGDVAQRLDDELDDGNATSGDVARYGGSGATYNPNQSLNVFVSL
;
A
#
# COMPACT_ATOMS: atom_id res chain seq x y z
N MET A 1 -22.64 -31.67 -46.86
CA MET A 1 -21.17 -31.80 -46.93
C MET A 1 -20.64 -31.53 -45.53
N GLY A 2 -20.58 -32.56 -44.70
CA GLY A 2 -20.27 -32.44 -43.27
C GLY A 2 -18.77 -32.25 -43.04
N PHE A 3 -18.43 -31.45 -42.03
CA PHE A 3 -17.05 -31.29 -41.56
C PHE A 3 -16.40 -32.65 -41.32
N THR A 4 -15.18 -32.81 -41.81
CA THR A 4 -14.40 -34.03 -41.61
C THR A 4 -13.89 -34.11 -40.16
N LEU A 5 -13.70 -35.32 -39.64
CA LEU A 5 -13.16 -35.54 -38.29
C LEU A 5 -11.78 -34.87 -38.12
N VAL A 6 -11.00 -34.77 -39.21
CA VAL A 6 -9.68 -34.13 -39.23
C VAL A 6 -9.80 -32.61 -39.03
N GLU A 7 -10.77 -31.96 -39.67
CA GLU A 7 -11.01 -30.53 -39.50
C GLU A 7 -11.40 -30.19 -38.06
N ILE A 8 -12.28 -30.99 -37.44
CA ILE A 8 -12.67 -30.79 -36.03
C ILE A 8 -11.48 -31.07 -35.09
N ALA A 9 -10.66 -32.08 -35.38
CA ALA A 9 -9.50 -32.41 -34.56
C ALA A 9 -8.47 -31.26 -34.49
N ILE A 10 -8.15 -30.64 -35.64
CA ILE A 10 -7.20 -29.51 -35.67
C ILE A 10 -7.78 -28.31 -34.92
N VAL A 11 -9.08 -28.04 -35.07
CA VAL A 11 -9.75 -26.94 -34.36
C VAL A 11 -9.68 -27.14 -32.84
N LEU A 12 -9.94 -28.35 -32.33
CA LEU A 12 -9.84 -28.65 -30.90
C LEU A 12 -8.42 -28.51 -30.36
N VAL A 13 -7.40 -28.90 -31.14
CA VAL A 13 -5.99 -28.72 -30.77
C VAL A 13 -5.66 -27.24 -30.63
N ILE A 14 -6.05 -26.42 -31.60
CA ILE A 14 -5.80 -24.97 -31.56
C ILE A 14 -6.50 -24.34 -30.35
N ILE A 15 -7.78 -24.68 -30.10
CA ILE A 15 -8.52 -24.18 -28.94
C ILE A 15 -7.83 -24.61 -27.63
N GLY A 16 -7.38 -25.86 -27.53
CA GLY A 16 -6.67 -26.35 -26.35
C GLY A 16 -5.37 -25.59 -26.07
N LEU A 17 -4.59 -25.32 -27.11
CA LEU A 17 -3.35 -24.53 -27.00
C LEU A 17 -3.63 -23.07 -26.64
N LEU A 18 -4.68 -22.47 -27.21
CA LEU A 18 -5.08 -21.10 -26.91
C LEU A 18 -5.58 -20.97 -25.46
N LEU A 19 -6.44 -21.89 -24.99
CA LEU A 19 -6.91 -21.90 -23.61
C LEU A 19 -5.76 -22.09 -22.62
N GLY A 20 -4.84 -23.03 -22.89
CA GLY A 20 -3.64 -23.22 -22.07
C GLY A 20 -2.75 -21.98 -22.02
N GLY A 21 -2.56 -21.31 -23.15
CA GLY A 21 -1.78 -20.06 -23.23
C GLY A 21 -2.43 -18.90 -22.47
N VAL A 22 -3.75 -18.72 -22.60
CA VAL A 22 -4.49 -17.63 -21.94
C VAL A 22 -4.49 -17.80 -20.41
N LEU A 23 -4.72 -19.01 -19.90
CA LEU A 23 -4.70 -19.28 -18.45
C LEU A 23 -3.34 -18.95 -17.82
N LYS A 24 -2.25 -19.33 -18.51
CA LYS A 24 -0.91 -18.98 -18.04
C LYS A 24 -0.65 -17.47 -18.12
N GLY A 25 -1.14 -16.81 -19.16
CA GLY A 25 -1.07 -15.36 -19.32
C GLY A 25 -1.79 -14.61 -18.18
N GLN A 26 -3.00 -15.05 -17.81
CA GLN A 26 -3.75 -14.46 -16.70
C GLN A 26 -3.01 -14.59 -15.37
N GLN A 27 -2.47 -15.77 -15.04
CA GLN A 27 -1.67 -15.98 -13.83
C GLN A 27 -0.42 -15.10 -13.80
N MET A 28 0.24 -14.90 -14.95
CA MET A 28 1.41 -14.03 -15.06
C MET A 28 1.05 -12.57 -14.78
N ILE A 29 -0.08 -12.10 -15.30
CA ILE A 29 -0.58 -10.74 -15.05
C ILE A 29 -0.88 -10.55 -13.56
N GLU A 30 -1.61 -11.47 -12.94
CA GLU A 30 -1.92 -11.40 -11.50
C GLU A 30 -0.67 -11.41 -10.63
N ASN A 31 0.32 -12.24 -10.96
CA ASN A 31 1.59 -12.25 -10.24
C ASN A 31 2.37 -10.95 -10.40
N THR A 32 2.34 -10.35 -11.59
CA THR A 32 2.97 -9.04 -11.85
C THR A 32 2.27 -7.94 -11.06
N LYS A 33 0.94 -7.98 -11.01
CA LYS A 33 0.12 -7.05 -10.22
C LYS A 33 0.45 -7.13 -8.73
N TYR A 34 0.57 -8.34 -8.20
CA TYR A 34 0.99 -8.57 -6.82
C TYR A 34 2.41 -8.05 -6.54
N LYS A 35 3.38 -8.35 -7.42
CA LYS A 35 4.75 -7.84 -7.27
C LYS A 35 4.80 -6.31 -7.26
N ASN A 36 4.05 -5.65 -8.14
CA ASN A 36 3.94 -4.20 -8.15
C ASN A 36 3.35 -3.66 -6.85
N PHE A 37 2.31 -4.32 -6.32
CA PHE A 37 1.71 -3.95 -5.04
C PHE A 37 2.70 -4.07 -3.87
N LYS A 38 3.38 -5.21 -3.74
CA LYS A 38 4.42 -5.41 -2.72
C LYS A 38 5.55 -4.39 -2.85
N GLN A 39 6.03 -4.14 -4.07
CA GLN A 39 7.08 -3.16 -4.33
C GLN A 39 6.66 -1.72 -3.94
N GLN A 40 5.39 -1.36 -4.07
CA GLN A 40 4.88 -0.07 -3.59
C GLN A 40 5.02 0.05 -2.07
N ILE A 41 4.64 -0.99 -1.33
CA ILE A 41 4.75 -1.03 0.14
C ILE A 41 6.21 -0.89 0.57
N ASP A 42 7.09 -1.70 -0.02
CA ASP A 42 8.53 -1.69 0.31
C ASP A 42 9.17 -0.35 -0.05
N SER A 43 8.74 0.30 -1.14
CA SER A 43 9.17 1.65 -1.51
C SER A 43 8.78 2.69 -0.46
N TYR A 44 7.55 2.66 0.04
CA TYR A 44 7.11 3.57 1.09
C TYR A 44 7.83 3.31 2.43
N ARG A 45 8.06 2.04 2.78
CA ARG A 45 8.89 1.68 3.94
C ARG A 45 10.30 2.25 3.83
N GLY A 46 10.96 2.03 2.71
CA GLY A 46 12.29 2.58 2.43
C GLY A 46 12.32 4.11 2.46
N ALA A 47 11.29 4.77 1.95
CA ALA A 47 11.17 6.22 1.99
C ALA A 47 11.05 6.76 3.41
N VAL A 48 10.22 6.14 4.27
CA VAL A 48 10.10 6.54 5.68
C VAL A 48 11.43 6.38 6.41
N TYR A 49 12.10 5.25 6.25
CA TYR A 49 13.40 5.01 6.87
C TYR A 49 14.50 5.96 6.37
N SER A 50 14.51 6.25 5.08
CA SER A 50 15.43 7.23 4.49
C SER A 50 15.18 8.65 5.03
N PHE A 51 13.91 9.01 5.23
CA PHE A 51 13.55 10.29 5.84
C PHE A 51 14.06 10.36 7.29
N GLN A 52 13.82 9.30 8.08
CA GLN A 52 14.31 9.21 9.46
C GLN A 52 15.83 9.30 9.53
N ASP A 53 16.55 8.62 8.65
CA ASP A 53 18.01 8.69 8.67
C ASP A 53 18.52 10.11 8.32
N ARG A 54 17.91 10.76 7.32
CA ARG A 54 18.32 12.09 6.84
C ARG A 54 17.98 13.23 7.80
N TYR A 55 16.79 13.18 8.40
CA TYR A 55 16.26 14.29 9.21
C TYR A 55 16.20 14.00 10.72
N LYS A 56 16.50 12.75 11.13
CA LYS A 56 16.42 12.28 12.52
C LYS A 56 15.04 12.54 13.16
N ALA A 57 14.00 12.46 12.34
CA ALA A 57 12.60 12.69 12.72
C ALA A 57 11.67 11.85 11.84
N LEU A 58 10.45 11.64 12.30
CA LEU A 58 9.41 10.96 11.53
C LEU A 58 8.80 11.91 10.49
N PRO A 59 8.53 11.44 9.25
CA PRO A 59 7.71 12.22 8.32
C PRO A 59 6.30 12.37 8.90
N GLY A 60 5.64 13.50 8.62
CA GLY A 60 4.36 13.87 9.24
C GLY A 60 4.51 14.58 10.58
N ASP A 61 5.36 14.05 11.46
CA ASP A 61 5.66 14.59 12.80
C ASP A 61 6.77 15.67 12.77
N PHE A 62 7.52 15.80 11.67
CA PHE A 62 8.68 16.69 11.62
C PHE A 62 8.34 18.19 11.81
N ALA A 63 8.73 18.75 12.95
CA ALA A 63 8.43 20.13 13.34
C ALA A 63 9.21 21.21 12.57
N GLN A 64 10.34 20.86 11.96
CA GLN A 64 11.19 21.80 11.23
C GLN A 64 11.00 21.75 9.70
N ALA A 65 9.94 21.09 9.22
CA ALA A 65 9.72 20.85 7.79
C ALA A 65 9.75 22.14 6.96
N SER A 66 9.10 23.23 7.40
CA SER A 66 9.06 24.51 6.71
C SER A 66 10.42 25.21 6.58
N THR A 67 11.41 24.82 7.38
CA THR A 67 12.75 25.40 7.37
C THR A 67 13.80 24.50 6.71
N LYS A 68 13.55 23.18 6.66
CA LYS A 68 14.52 22.17 6.20
C LYS A 68 14.12 21.52 4.88
N LEU A 69 12.84 21.55 4.53
CA LEU A 69 12.34 21.09 3.25
C LEU A 69 12.18 22.28 2.32
N THR A 70 12.36 22.04 1.02
CA THR A 70 12.17 23.05 -0.02
C THR A 70 10.95 22.66 -0.83
N ALA A 71 10.03 23.59 -1.03
CA ALA A 71 8.82 23.36 -1.81
C ALA A 71 8.77 24.25 -3.05
N PRO A 72 8.11 23.78 -4.14
CA PRO A 72 7.81 24.61 -5.29
C PRO A 72 6.99 25.86 -4.90
N ALA A 73 7.03 26.89 -5.75
CA ALA A 73 6.25 28.10 -5.54
C ALA A 73 4.75 27.80 -5.38
N GLY A 74 4.11 28.42 -4.40
CA GLY A 74 2.67 28.23 -4.11
C GLY A 74 2.34 27.02 -3.22
N VAL A 75 3.33 26.18 -2.86
CA VAL A 75 3.13 25.06 -1.93
C VAL A 75 3.41 25.51 -0.50
N THR A 76 2.42 25.40 0.38
CA THR A 76 2.60 25.63 1.82
C THR A 76 3.12 24.36 2.48
N ILE A 77 4.30 24.44 3.10
CA ILE A 77 4.90 23.35 3.87
C ILE A 77 4.25 23.32 5.25
N ARG A 78 3.71 22.17 5.64
CA ARG A 78 3.13 21.95 6.97
C ARG A 78 4.16 21.30 7.88
N ASN A 79 4.26 21.79 9.10
CA ASN A 79 5.06 21.18 10.16
C ASN A 79 4.20 20.17 10.93
N GLY A 80 4.82 19.08 11.36
CA GLY A 80 4.28 18.27 12.44
C GLY A 80 4.55 18.90 13.80
N ASN A 81 4.16 18.21 14.87
CA ASN A 81 4.35 18.72 16.23
C ASN A 81 5.69 18.30 16.88
N GLY A 82 6.38 17.30 16.33
CA GLY A 82 7.70 16.84 16.78
C GLY A 82 7.67 16.03 18.07
N ASN A 83 6.57 15.35 18.36
CA ASN A 83 6.38 14.58 19.59
C ASN A 83 6.87 13.12 19.49
N GLY A 84 7.40 12.71 18.33
CA GLY A 84 7.90 11.36 18.09
C GLY A 84 6.83 10.35 17.68
N GLN A 85 5.61 10.80 17.38
CA GLN A 85 4.51 9.96 16.93
C GLN A 85 3.79 10.65 15.76
N VAL A 86 3.40 9.87 14.76
CA VAL A 86 2.59 10.39 13.66
C VAL A 86 1.11 10.20 14.01
N GLN A 87 0.42 11.27 14.37
CA GLN A 87 -0.98 11.22 14.79
C GLN A 87 -1.96 11.18 13.62
N GLY A 88 -3.14 10.58 13.87
CA GLY A 88 -4.25 10.47 12.92
C GLY A 88 -4.25 9.13 12.18
N GLY A 89 -4.98 8.12 12.66
CA GLY A 89 -4.99 6.79 12.01
C GLY A 89 -5.41 6.79 10.53
N TYR A 90 -6.13 7.83 10.09
CA TYR A 90 -6.54 8.04 8.72
C TYR A 90 -6.10 9.42 8.24
N CYS A 91 -5.78 9.53 6.96
CA CYS A 91 -5.59 10.83 6.36
C CYS A 91 -6.94 11.41 5.91
N SER A 92 -7.59 12.24 6.72
CA SER A 92 -8.95 12.77 6.49
C SER A 92 -9.02 14.30 6.40
N ALA A 93 -8.08 15.01 7.03
CA ALA A 93 -8.03 16.47 7.06
C ALA A 93 -6.61 17.01 6.82
N ASP A 94 -6.53 18.26 6.36
CA ASP A 94 -5.27 18.87 5.86
C ASP A 94 -4.14 18.96 6.89
N ASN A 95 -4.47 19.02 8.17
CA ASN A 95 -3.51 19.25 9.26
C ASN A 95 -3.21 17.98 10.07
N GLU A 96 -3.72 16.83 9.64
CA GLU A 96 -3.40 15.55 10.28
C GLU A 96 -2.00 15.11 9.86
N GLU A 97 -1.16 14.75 10.83
CA GLU A 97 0.23 14.35 10.59
C GLU A 97 0.32 13.16 9.63
N ALA A 98 -0.64 12.24 9.74
CA ALA A 98 -0.82 11.11 8.84
C ALA A 98 -1.11 11.45 7.37
N CYS A 99 -1.64 12.65 7.10
CA CYS A 99 -1.69 13.21 5.74
C CYS A 99 -0.38 13.91 5.37
N ILE A 100 0.18 14.66 6.33
CA ILE A 100 1.39 15.46 6.14
C ILE A 100 2.60 14.57 5.81
N VAL A 101 2.63 13.30 6.25
CA VAL A 101 3.65 12.32 5.86
C VAL A 101 3.93 12.35 4.37
N TRP A 102 2.89 12.31 3.54
CA TRP A 102 3.04 12.26 2.10
C TRP A 102 3.72 13.51 1.56
N GLN A 103 3.35 14.68 2.07
CA GLN A 103 3.99 15.94 1.71
C GLN A 103 5.48 15.93 2.11
N HIS A 104 5.81 15.49 3.33
CA HIS A 104 7.19 15.43 3.80
C HIS A 104 8.05 14.51 2.94
N LEU A 105 7.55 13.31 2.59
CA LEU A 105 8.26 12.36 1.75
C LEU A 105 8.46 12.88 0.32
N ILE A 106 7.47 13.58 -0.25
CA ILE A 106 7.57 14.19 -1.59
C ILE A 106 8.59 15.32 -1.58
N LEU A 107 8.51 16.24 -0.63
CA LEU A 107 9.41 17.39 -0.53
C LEU A 107 10.85 16.99 -0.19
N ALA A 108 11.05 15.84 0.47
CA ALA A 108 12.37 15.24 0.67
C ALA A 108 12.95 14.59 -0.61
N GLY A 109 12.16 14.46 -1.68
CA GLY A 109 12.54 13.80 -2.93
C GLY A 109 12.60 12.28 -2.84
N LEU A 110 11.97 11.68 -1.81
CA LEU A 110 12.01 10.24 -1.56
C LEU A 110 10.92 9.49 -2.32
N ILE A 111 9.80 10.17 -2.62
CA ILE A 111 8.72 9.67 -3.46
C ILE A 111 8.26 10.75 -4.44
N GLY A 112 7.64 10.34 -5.55
CA GLY A 112 7.00 11.25 -6.49
C GLY A 112 5.56 11.58 -6.11
N GLY A 113 5.10 12.79 -6.44
CA GLY A 113 3.72 13.19 -6.25
C GLY A 113 3.52 14.70 -6.25
N ASP A 114 2.28 15.11 -6.01
CA ASP A 114 1.92 16.50 -5.81
C ASP A 114 2.06 16.88 -4.33
N ALA A 115 3.02 17.74 -4.01
CA ALA A 115 3.26 18.23 -2.64
C ALA A 115 2.21 19.25 -2.17
N SER A 116 1.36 19.75 -3.07
CA SER A 116 0.24 20.63 -2.73
C SER A 116 -1.02 19.86 -2.30
N ALA A 117 -1.07 18.56 -2.60
CA ALA A 117 -2.17 17.68 -2.22
C ALA A 117 -2.27 17.54 -0.69
N THR A 118 -3.49 17.64 -0.19
CA THR A 118 -3.79 17.79 1.24
C THR A 118 -5.05 17.02 1.61
N GLY A 119 -5.19 16.69 2.90
CA GLY A 119 -6.32 15.93 3.40
C GLY A 119 -6.52 14.66 2.58
N THR A 120 -7.78 14.34 2.25
CA THR A 120 -8.12 13.14 1.48
C THR A 120 -7.43 13.03 0.11
N ASN A 121 -7.00 14.16 -0.49
CA ASN A 121 -6.33 14.18 -1.78
C ASN A 121 -4.84 13.79 -1.68
N ALA A 122 -4.25 13.81 -0.48
CA ALA A 122 -2.88 13.36 -0.25
C ALA A 122 -2.74 11.83 -0.25
N ARG A 123 -3.86 11.10 -0.07
CA ARG A 123 -3.90 9.64 -0.10
C ARG A 123 -3.38 9.11 -1.43
N ARG A 124 -2.73 7.95 -1.40
CA ARG A 124 -2.21 7.28 -2.59
C ARG A 124 -3.12 6.13 -2.99
N THR A 125 -3.04 5.68 -4.22
CA THR A 125 -3.75 4.48 -4.70
C THR A 125 -2.76 3.34 -4.88
N HIS A 126 -3.19 2.13 -4.56
CA HIS A 126 -2.40 0.93 -4.75
C HIS A 126 -2.83 0.15 -6.00
N THR A 127 -2.03 -0.81 -6.47
CA THR A 127 -2.24 -1.55 -7.73
C THR A 127 -3.63 -2.23 -7.86
N TYR A 128 -4.26 -2.60 -6.75
CA TYR A 128 -5.60 -3.18 -6.71
C TYR A 128 -6.77 -2.17 -6.71
N GLY A 129 -6.50 -0.87 -6.86
CA GLY A 129 -7.53 0.19 -6.97
C GLY A 129 -8.02 0.78 -5.64
N GLY A 130 -7.65 0.16 -4.52
CA GLY A 130 -7.81 0.74 -3.18
C GLY A 130 -6.77 1.81 -2.86
N MET A 131 -6.75 2.24 -1.60
CA MET A 131 -5.98 3.41 -1.14
C MET A 131 -4.88 3.00 -0.17
N ILE A 132 -3.77 3.71 -0.22
CA ILE A 132 -2.79 3.78 0.86
C ILE A 132 -3.07 5.10 1.57
N SER A 133 -3.82 5.01 2.66
CA SER A 133 -4.47 6.16 3.28
C SER A 133 -3.46 7.03 4.00
N SER A 134 -2.66 6.41 4.87
CA SER A 134 -1.81 7.11 5.83
C SER A 134 -0.63 6.23 6.23
N ILE A 135 0.37 6.90 6.79
CA ILE A 135 1.38 6.29 7.64
C ILE A 135 1.19 6.95 9.01
N ALA A 136 0.91 6.17 10.05
CA ALA A 136 0.56 6.71 11.36
C ALA A 136 1.03 5.79 12.49
N THR A 137 1.24 6.36 13.67
CA THR A 137 1.59 5.62 14.88
C THR A 137 0.32 5.23 15.63
N GLY A 138 0.16 3.95 15.97
CA GLY A 138 -0.96 3.50 16.78
C GLY A 138 -1.02 1.98 16.98
N ASN A 139 -1.99 1.53 17.78
CA ASN A 139 -2.13 0.14 18.23
C ASN A 139 -3.15 -0.68 17.42
N TRP A 140 -3.51 -0.23 16.23
CA TRP A 140 -4.52 -0.88 15.39
C TRP A 140 -4.06 -2.23 14.84
N ALA A 141 -5.01 -3.12 14.53
CA ALA A 141 -4.78 -4.49 14.05
C ALA A 141 -4.08 -5.39 15.07
N ASN A 142 -2.74 -5.50 15.03
CA ASN A 142 -1.95 -6.40 15.89
C ASN A 142 -1.83 -5.98 17.37
N GLY A 143 -2.44 -4.86 17.78
CA GLY A 143 -2.41 -4.36 19.17
C GLY A 143 -1.11 -3.67 19.61
N ARG A 144 -0.07 -3.59 18.77
CA ARG A 144 1.23 -2.98 19.10
C ARG A 144 1.28 -1.52 18.68
N THR A 145 1.72 -0.63 19.58
CA THR A 145 1.90 0.81 19.28
C THR A 145 3.20 1.03 18.51
N GLU A 146 3.09 1.20 17.20
CA GLU A 146 4.22 1.37 16.29
C GLU A 146 3.78 2.17 15.06
N LEU A 147 4.73 2.54 14.21
CA LEU A 147 4.45 3.22 12.96
C LEU A 147 3.96 2.20 11.93
N LYS A 148 2.82 2.47 11.28
CA LYS A 148 2.19 1.54 10.34
C LYS A 148 1.72 2.26 9.09
N ILE A 149 1.73 1.53 7.98
CA ILE A 149 1.09 1.92 6.73
C ILE A 149 -0.32 1.35 6.70
N LEU A 150 -1.32 2.22 6.54
CA LEU A 150 -2.71 1.80 6.36
C LEU A 150 -3.03 1.66 4.88
N MET A 151 -3.38 0.44 4.48
CA MET A 151 -3.94 0.14 3.17
C MET A 151 -5.43 -0.18 3.31
N GLN A 152 -6.23 0.39 2.43
CA GLN A 152 -7.68 0.25 2.41
C GLN A 152 -8.10 -0.38 1.09
N GLY A 153 -8.98 -1.35 1.18
CA GLY A 153 -9.55 -1.98 -0.01
C GLY A 153 -8.64 -3.05 -0.63
N VAL A 154 -7.82 -3.73 0.19
CA VAL A 154 -6.95 -4.83 -0.26
C VAL A 154 -7.80 -6.10 -0.39
N PRO A 155 -7.80 -6.80 -1.54
CA PRO A 155 -8.46 -8.10 -1.66
C PRO A 155 -7.92 -9.11 -0.63
N GLY A 156 -8.78 -9.91 -0.01
CA GLY A 156 -8.36 -10.77 1.10
C GLY A 156 -7.40 -11.89 0.72
N ASP A 157 -7.45 -12.39 -0.51
CA ASP A 157 -6.48 -13.34 -1.06
C ASP A 157 -5.09 -12.71 -1.22
N VAL A 158 -5.04 -11.45 -1.67
CA VAL A 158 -3.82 -10.65 -1.75
C VAL A 158 -3.26 -10.34 -0.37
N ALA A 159 -4.14 -10.02 0.59
CA ALA A 159 -3.76 -9.75 1.97
C ALA A 159 -3.17 -11.00 2.66
N GLN A 160 -3.81 -12.16 2.51
CA GLN A 160 -3.27 -13.43 3.01
C GLN A 160 -1.90 -13.71 2.40
N ARG A 161 -1.77 -13.57 1.08
CA ARG A 161 -0.50 -13.81 0.40
C ARG A 161 0.61 -12.86 0.87
N LEU A 162 0.27 -11.58 1.09
CA LEU A 162 1.21 -10.60 1.60
C LEU A 162 1.72 -10.98 2.99
N ASP A 163 0.81 -11.37 3.87
CA ASP A 163 1.11 -11.82 5.24
C ASP A 163 1.96 -13.10 5.23
N ASP A 164 1.56 -14.12 4.47
CA ASP A 164 2.32 -15.37 4.33
C ASP A 164 3.77 -15.15 3.83
N GLU A 165 4.02 -14.11 3.04
CA GLU A 165 5.35 -13.80 2.48
C GLU A 165 6.18 -12.88 3.37
N LEU A 166 5.55 -12.01 4.14
CA LEU A 166 6.23 -10.96 4.92
C LEU A 166 6.29 -11.25 6.43
N ASP A 167 5.45 -12.15 6.94
CA ASP A 167 5.19 -12.26 8.37
C ASP A 167 4.79 -13.69 8.79
N ASP A 168 3.60 -13.91 9.37
CA ASP A 168 3.22 -15.16 10.04
C ASP A 168 1.96 -15.82 9.46
N GLY A 169 1.30 -15.18 8.49
CA GLY A 169 0.09 -15.65 7.84
C GLY A 169 -1.17 -15.51 8.72
N ASN A 170 -1.06 -14.90 9.90
CA ASN A 170 -2.16 -14.69 10.83
C ASN A 170 -2.70 -13.27 10.73
N ALA A 171 -3.94 -13.16 10.26
CA ALA A 171 -4.64 -11.90 10.03
C ALA A 171 -4.80 -10.97 11.24
N THR A 172 -4.40 -11.37 12.45
CA THR A 172 -4.55 -10.61 13.69
C THR A 172 -3.25 -10.35 14.43
N SER A 173 -2.11 -10.90 14.00
CA SER A 173 -0.81 -10.74 14.68
C SER A 173 0.28 -10.30 13.71
N GLY A 174 1.49 -10.17 14.24
CA GLY A 174 2.68 -9.84 13.46
C GLY A 174 2.69 -8.44 12.82
N ASP A 175 3.57 -8.25 11.85
CA ASP A 175 3.83 -7.01 11.13
C ASP A 175 2.83 -6.76 9.99
N VAL A 176 2.08 -7.76 9.54
CA VAL A 176 1.01 -7.61 8.53
C VAL A 176 -0.30 -8.10 9.13
N ALA A 177 -1.21 -7.17 9.46
CA ALA A 177 -2.44 -7.54 10.15
C ALA A 177 -3.67 -6.82 9.59
N ARG A 178 -4.80 -7.53 9.55
CA ARG A 178 -6.10 -6.97 9.18
C ARG A 178 -6.62 -6.06 10.28
N TYR A 179 -7.20 -4.93 9.88
CA TYR A 179 -7.97 -4.09 10.78
C TYR A 179 -9.39 -4.61 10.97
N GLY A 180 -9.71 -5.00 12.20
CA GLY A 180 -11.03 -5.51 12.57
C GLY A 180 -11.28 -6.95 12.15
N GLY A 181 -12.51 -7.43 12.38
CA GLY A 181 -12.90 -8.83 12.16
C GLY A 181 -12.40 -9.78 13.26
N SER A 182 -12.70 -11.07 13.11
CA SER A 182 -12.26 -12.15 14.00
C SER A 182 -11.62 -13.29 13.22
N GLY A 183 -10.83 -14.12 13.90
CA GLY A 183 -10.14 -15.26 13.31
C GLY A 183 -8.81 -14.89 12.62
N ALA A 184 -7.91 -15.87 12.57
CA ALA A 184 -6.53 -15.74 12.10
C ALA A 184 -6.40 -15.75 10.57
N THR A 185 -7.49 -15.80 9.81
CA THR A 185 -7.46 -15.88 8.34
C THR A 185 -8.08 -14.67 7.68
N TYR A 186 -7.60 -14.33 6.48
CA TYR A 186 -8.22 -13.32 5.63
C TYR A 186 -9.36 -13.94 4.82
N ASN A 187 -10.50 -13.25 4.75
CA ASN A 187 -11.60 -13.69 3.90
C ASN A 187 -11.31 -13.30 2.44
N PRO A 188 -11.08 -14.26 1.52
CA PRO A 188 -10.67 -13.96 0.15
C PRO A 188 -11.73 -13.21 -0.66
N ASN A 189 -13.00 -13.29 -0.26
CA ASN A 189 -14.12 -12.65 -0.96
C ASN A 189 -14.41 -11.23 -0.45
N GLN A 190 -13.59 -10.70 0.45
CA GLN A 190 -13.79 -9.38 1.03
C GLN A 190 -12.63 -8.45 0.71
N SER A 191 -12.96 -7.16 0.66
CA SER A 191 -12.00 -6.08 0.60
C SER A 191 -11.70 -5.63 2.03
N LEU A 192 -10.43 -5.64 2.41
CA LEU A 192 -9.97 -5.52 3.78
C LEU A 192 -9.11 -4.27 3.95
N ASN A 193 -9.14 -3.73 5.16
CA ASN A 193 -8.15 -2.74 5.59
C ASN A 193 -7.02 -3.50 6.26
N VAL A 194 -5.79 -3.27 5.81
CA VAL A 194 -4.59 -3.98 6.29
C VAL A 194 -3.58 -2.95 6.76
N PHE A 195 -3.06 -3.18 7.95
CA PHE A 195 -1.93 -2.44 8.47
C PHE A 195 -0.65 -3.23 8.26
N VAL A 196 0.38 -2.52 7.85
CA VAL A 196 1.72 -3.06 7.68
C VAL A 196 2.66 -2.24 8.55
N SER A 197 3.27 -2.89 9.53
CA SER A 197 4.23 -2.26 10.43
C SER A 197 5.50 -1.88 9.68
N LEU A 198 6.10 -0.77 10.09
CA LEU A 198 7.36 -0.27 9.54
C LEU A 198 8.52 -0.86 10.31
#